data_AF-A0A534VHM8-F1
#
_entry.id   AF-A0A534VHM8-F1
#
_cell.length_a   1.000
_cell.length_b   1.000
_cell.length_c   1.000
_cell.angle_alpha   90.00
_cell.angle_beta   90.00
_cell.angle_gamma   90.00
#
_symmetry.space_group_name_H-M   'P 1'
#
loop_
_entity.id
_entity.type
_entity.pdbx_description
1 polymer ?
#
loop_
_entity_poly.entity_id
_entity_poly.type
_entity_poly.pdbx_seq_one_letter_code
_entity_poly.pdbx_strand_id
1 'polypeptide(L)'
;MKVASIAEAKAKLSEYVERCRRETVVFTKHGHPRAALVPLEDDDDLERFLLSRNPRFLRLLARSERSGRVSLAEANRLLGVGRAKGRRDLSTRRRRVEHSR
;
A
#
# COMPACT_ATOMS: atom_id res chain seq x y z
N MET A 1 17.28 17.00 -7.10
CA MET A 1 16.49 17.76 -6.09
C MET A 1 16.62 19.24 -6.38
N LYS A 2 15.51 19.96 -6.50
CA LYS A 2 15.45 21.42 -6.71
C LYS A 2 15.05 22.13 -5.43
N VAL A 3 15.59 23.32 -5.19
CA VAL A 3 15.16 24.23 -4.10
C VAL A 3 14.61 25.52 -4.72
N ALA A 4 13.48 25.99 -4.19
CA ALA A 4 12.84 27.24 -4.58
C ALA A 4 12.26 27.96 -3.35
N SER A 5 12.16 29.29 -3.40
CA SER A 5 11.47 30.03 -2.34
C SER A 5 9.95 29.87 -2.49
N ILE A 6 9.20 29.93 -1.38
CA ILE A 6 7.73 29.97 -1.43
C ILE A 6 7.23 31.17 -2.24
N ALA A 7 7.96 32.29 -2.23
CA ALA A 7 7.61 33.47 -3.01
C ALA A 7 7.67 33.18 -4.53
N GLU A 8 8.72 32.51 -4.99
CA GLU A 8 8.85 32.04 -6.37
C GLU A 8 7.81 30.97 -6.72
N ALA A 9 7.59 30.02 -5.80
CA ALA A 9 6.62 28.93 -5.99
C ALA A 9 5.19 29.42 -6.19
N LYS A 10 4.77 30.52 -5.57
CA LYS A 10 3.44 31.10 -5.76
C LYS A 10 3.17 31.51 -7.21
N ALA A 11 4.20 31.99 -7.92
CA ALA A 11 4.07 32.44 -9.30
C ALA A 11 4.28 31.29 -10.31
N LYS A 12 4.98 30.22 -9.91
CA LYS A 12 5.47 29.16 -10.82
C LYS A 12 5.06 27.75 -10.39
N LEU A 13 3.99 27.60 -9.62
CA LEU A 13 3.62 26.30 -9.04
C LEU A 13 3.46 25.22 -10.12
N SER A 14 2.78 25.54 -11.23
CA SER A 14 2.58 24.59 -12.33
C SER A 14 3.89 24.11 -12.96
N GLU A 15 4.88 25.00 -13.13
CA GLU A 15 6.22 24.64 -13.62
C GLU A 15 6.90 23.67 -12.63
N TYR A 16 6.77 23.93 -11.33
CA TYR A 16 7.32 23.03 -10.32
C TYR A 16 6.60 21.70 -10.23
N VAL A 17 5.29 21.62 -10.51
CA VAL A 17 4.55 20.36 -10.60
C VAL A 17 5.09 19.52 -11.77
N GLU A 18 5.25 20.11 -12.96
CA GLU A 18 5.83 19.39 -14.10
C GLU A 18 7.27 18.95 -13.84
N ARG A 19 8.08 19.81 -13.22
CA ARG A 19 9.43 19.46 -12.81
C ARG A 19 9.45 18.35 -11.74
N CYS A 20 8.48 18.37 -10.83
CA CYS A 20 8.38 17.39 -9.74
C CYS A 20 8.26 15.95 -10.24
N ARG A 21 7.78 15.75 -11.47
CA ARG A 21 7.70 14.42 -12.11
C ARG A 21 9.06 13.73 -12.28
N ARG A 22 10.17 14.46 -12.15
CA ARG A 22 11.54 13.92 -12.31
C ARG A 22 12.40 14.07 -11.05
N GLU A 23 12.06 15.00 -10.16
CA GLU A 23 12.82 15.25 -8.94
C GLU A 23 11.99 15.93 -7.86
N THR A 24 12.29 15.66 -6.58
CA THR A 24 11.72 16.40 -5.46
C THR A 24 12.05 17.91 -5.55
N VAL A 25 11.04 18.74 -5.31
CA VAL A 25 11.18 20.20 -5.19
C VAL A 25 10.95 20.62 -3.75
N VAL A 26 11.95 21.23 -3.10
CA VAL A 26 11.87 21.73 -1.73
C VAL A 26 11.56 23.22 -1.74
N PHE A 27 10.51 23.61 -1.01
CA PHE A 27 10.13 25.00 -0.83
C PHE A 27 10.65 25.57 0.48
N THR A 28 11.29 26.73 0.40
CA THR A 28 11.88 27.44 1.53
C THR A 28 11.14 28.73 1.89
N LYS A 29 11.13 29.08 3.17
CA LYS A 29 10.68 30.38 3.69
C LYS A 29 11.81 30.98 4.51
N HIS A 30 12.27 32.18 4.11
CA HIS A 30 13.45 32.83 4.73
C HIS A 30 14.68 31.91 4.77
N GLY A 31 14.95 31.19 3.68
CA GLY A 31 16.08 30.25 3.60
C GLY A 31 15.87 28.88 4.27
N HIS A 32 14.81 28.70 5.06
CA HIS A 32 14.54 27.43 5.75
C HIS A 32 13.56 26.54 4.98
N PRO A 33 13.82 25.23 4.81
CA PRO A 33 12.86 24.28 4.23
C PRO A 33 11.56 24.23 5.03
N ARG A 34 10.40 24.29 4.35
CA ARG A 34 9.07 24.26 4.98
C ARG A 34 8.10 23.28 4.34
N ALA A 35 8.26 23.01 3.05
CA ALA A 35 7.43 22.07 2.32
C ALA A 35 8.24 21.41 1.20
N ALA A 36 7.74 20.33 0.64
CA ALA A 36 8.28 19.71 -0.56
C ALA A 36 7.16 19.18 -1.45
N LEU A 37 7.35 19.28 -2.76
CA LEU A 37 6.64 18.46 -3.75
C LEU A 37 7.47 17.21 -3.99
N VAL A 38 6.83 16.05 -3.88
CA VAL A 38 7.45 14.74 -4.07
C VAL A 38 6.78 14.08 -5.28
N PRO A 39 7.55 13.50 -6.22
CA PRO A 39 6.97 12.72 -7.32
C PRO A 39 6.10 11.59 -6.77
N LEU A 40 4.99 11.34 -7.45
CA LEU A 40 4.21 10.10 -7.37
C LEU A 40 4.30 9.48 -8.77
N GLU A 41 4.93 8.33 -8.88
CA GLU A 41 5.27 7.63 -10.12
C GLU A 41 4.20 6.59 -10.49
N ASP A 42 3.63 5.92 -9.50
CA ASP A 42 2.57 4.92 -9.67
C ASP A 42 1.31 5.19 -8.85
N ASP A 43 0.27 4.38 -9.10
CA ASP A 43 -1.04 4.52 -8.47
C ASP A 43 -1.01 4.25 -6.96
N ASP A 44 0.00 3.54 -6.43
CA ASP A 44 0.14 3.20 -5.02
C ASP A 44 1.02 4.20 -4.24
N ASP A 45 1.73 5.10 -4.93
CA ASP A 45 2.72 5.97 -4.31
C ASP A 45 2.12 6.95 -3.30
N LEU A 46 0.87 7.38 -3.53
CA LEU A 46 0.18 8.25 -2.59
C LEU A 46 -0.02 7.52 -1.24
N GLU A 47 -0.53 6.29 -1.29
CA GLU A 47 -0.77 5.42 -0.14
C GLU A 47 0.55 5.15 0.59
N ARG A 48 1.61 4.78 -0.16
CA ARG A 48 2.96 4.56 0.40
C ARG A 48 3.48 5.81 1.10
N PHE A 49 3.36 6.98 0.47
CA PHE A 49 3.77 8.25 1.05
C PHE A 49 3.02 8.55 2.35
N LEU A 50 1.70 8.41 2.36
CA LEU A 50 0.86 8.65 3.53
C LEU A 50 1.18 7.67 4.67
N LEU A 51 1.34 6.37 4.37
CA LEU A 51 1.66 5.34 5.35
C LEU A 51 3.05 5.54 5.96
N SER A 52 4.05 5.89 5.14
CA SER A 52 5.42 6.14 5.59
C SER A 52 5.55 7.28 6.61
N ARG A 53 4.57 8.21 6.63
CA ARG A 53 4.53 9.35 7.54
C ARG A 53 3.50 9.21 8.65
N ASN A 54 2.73 8.12 8.69
CA ASN A 54 1.68 7.93 9.68
C ASN A 54 2.26 7.31 10.97
N PRO A 55 2.30 8.05 12.10
CA PRO A 55 2.95 7.55 13.31
C PRO A 55 2.27 6.32 13.92
N ARG A 56 0.95 6.16 13.72
CA ARG A 56 0.22 4.98 14.20
C ARG A 56 0.61 3.75 13.40
N PHE A 57 0.69 3.88 12.08
CA PHE A 57 1.10 2.81 11.19
C PHE A 57 2.55 2.37 11.48
N LEU A 58 3.47 3.32 11.61
CA LEU A 58 4.87 3.03 11.93
C LEU A 58 5.02 2.31 13.29
N ARG A 59 4.25 2.71 14.31
CA ARG A 59 4.23 1.99 15.60
C ARG A 59 3.69 0.57 15.49
N LEU A 60 2.65 0.38 14.68
CA LEU A 60 2.09 -0.93 14.40
C LEU A 60 3.12 -1.83 13.71
N LEU A 61 3.79 -1.33 12.68
CA LEU A 61 4.82 -2.06 11.96
C LEU A 61 5.97 -2.46 12.89
N ALA A 62 6.49 -1.52 13.69
CA ALA A 62 7.55 -1.80 14.64
C ALA A 62 7.15 -2.85 15.69
N ARG A 63 5.88 -2.84 16.13
CA ARG A 63 5.36 -3.88 17.03
C ARG A 63 5.30 -5.24 16.33
N SER A 64 4.85 -5.27 15.08
CA SER A 64 4.75 -6.48 14.26
C SER A 64 6.13 -7.12 14.04
N GLU A 65 7.14 -6.31 13.73
CA GLU A 65 8.52 -6.78 13.54
C GLU A 65 9.09 -7.46 14.78
N ARG A 66 8.72 -6.98 15.98
CA ARG A 66 9.13 -7.60 17.25
C ARG A 66 8.34 -8.85 17.59
N SER A 67 7.12 -9.02 17.08
CA SER A 67 6.30 -10.22 17.34
C SER A 67 6.73 -11.45 16.54
N GLY A 68 7.71 -11.31 15.64
CA GLY A 68 8.21 -12.40 14.81
C GLY A 68 7.39 -12.59 13.53
N ARG A 69 7.78 -13.61 12.74
CA ARG A 69 7.15 -13.97 11.48
C ARG A 69 6.65 -15.40 11.56
N VAL A 70 5.48 -15.66 10.96
CA VAL A 70 4.95 -17.01 10.77
C VAL A 70 4.96 -17.35 9.28
N SER A 71 4.94 -18.64 8.97
CA SER A 71 4.77 -19.08 7.58
C SER A 71 3.37 -18.73 7.06
N LEU A 72 3.21 -18.54 5.75
CA LEU A 72 1.90 -18.32 5.14
C LEU A 72 0.92 -19.49 5.42
N ALA A 73 1.43 -20.72 5.45
CA ALA A 73 0.62 -21.92 5.76
C ALA A 73 0.08 -21.89 7.20
N GLU A 74 0.90 -21.46 8.15
CA GLU A 74 0.51 -21.29 9.55
C GLU A 74 -0.46 -20.12 9.73
N ALA A 75 -0.19 -18.97 9.10
CA ALA A 75 -1.09 -17.82 9.10
C ALA A 75 -2.48 -18.17 8.56
N ASN A 76 -2.55 -18.89 7.43
CA ASN A 76 -3.79 -19.38 6.84
C ASN A 76 -4.55 -20.31 7.80
N ARG A 77 -3.85 -21.18 8.53
CA ARG A 77 -4.46 -22.04 9.55
C ARG A 77 -5.05 -21.22 10.71
N LEU A 78 -4.30 -20.24 11.23
CA LEU A 78 -4.71 -19.38 12.34
C LEU A 78 -5.89 -18.47 11.98
N LEU A 79 -5.89 -17.93 10.77
CA LEU A 79 -6.93 -17.01 10.28
C LEU A 79 -8.14 -17.74 9.69
N GLY A 80 -8.13 -19.08 9.62
CA GLY A 80 -9.19 -19.86 8.97
C GLY A 80 -9.28 -19.62 7.46
N VAL A 81 -8.25 -19.04 6.85
CA VAL A 81 -8.20 -18.71 5.42
C VAL A 81 -7.63 -19.91 4.67
N GLY A 82 -8.48 -20.89 4.38
CA GLY A 82 -8.12 -21.99 3.47
C GLY A 82 -8.65 -23.38 3.83
N ARG A 83 -9.92 -23.66 3.49
CA ARG A 83 -10.32 -24.84 2.70
C ARG A 83 -11.77 -24.71 2.21
N ALA A 84 -11.98 -23.94 1.16
CA ALA A 84 -13.20 -23.98 0.35
C ALA A 84 -12.87 -24.40 -1.11
N LYS A 85 -12.18 -25.53 -1.27
CA LYS A 85 -12.02 -26.20 -2.57
C LYS A 85 -11.84 -27.70 -2.30
N GLY A 86 -12.86 -28.51 -2.61
CA GLY A 86 -12.73 -29.98 -2.61
C GLY A 86 -13.73 -30.81 -1.79
N ARG A 87 -14.95 -30.32 -1.51
CA ARG A 87 -16.08 -31.20 -1.08
C ARG A 87 -17.33 -30.92 -1.91
N ARG A 88 -17.19 -31.01 -3.22
CA ARG A 88 -18.30 -31.43 -4.09
C ARG A 88 -17.85 -32.72 -4.74
N ASP A 89 -17.77 -33.77 -3.92
CA ASP A 89 -17.66 -35.12 -4.41
C ASP A 89 -19.01 -35.45 -5.07
N LEU A 90 -19.05 -35.20 -6.37
CA LEU A 90 -20.15 -35.46 -7.29
C LEU A 90 -20.34 -36.98 -7.54
N SER A 91 -19.76 -37.87 -6.73
CA SER A 91 -19.74 -39.31 -7.03
C SER A 91 -20.85 -40.15 -6.38
N THR A 92 -21.61 -39.66 -5.39
CA THR A 92 -22.57 -40.51 -4.65
C THR A 92 -24.05 -40.26 -4.92
N ARG A 93 -24.44 -39.31 -5.78
CA ARG A 93 -25.87 -39.10 -6.15
C ARG A 93 -26.31 -39.66 -7.50
N ARG A 94 -25.42 -40.23 -8.32
CA ARG A 94 -25.80 -40.88 -9.59
C ARG A 94 -26.10 -42.38 -9.51
N ARG A 95 -25.99 -43.02 -8.34
CA ARG A 95 -26.36 -44.45 -8.16
C ARG A 95 -27.70 -44.69 -7.44
N ARG A 96 -28.64 -43.75 -7.48
CA ARG A 96 -29.96 -43.94 -6.86
C ARG A 96 -31.15 -43.57 -7.75
N VAL A 97 -31.00 -43.67 -9.08
CA VAL A 97 -32.12 -43.49 -10.02
C VAL A 97 -32.29 -44.67 -10.99
N GLU A 98 -31.37 -45.65 -11.03
CA GLU A 98 -31.49 -46.79 -11.98
C GLU A 98 -32.02 -48.10 -11.36
N HIS A 99 -32.39 -48.14 -10.07
CA HIS A 99 -32.96 -49.35 -9.44
C HIS A 99 -34.20 -49.03 -8.59
N SER A 100 -35.29 -48.64 -9.26
CA SER A 100 -36.67 -48.89 -8.83
C SER A 100 -37.52 -48.58 -10.07
N ARG A 101 -37.78 -49.61 -10.87
CA ARG A 101 -39.13 -50.21 -11.02
C ARG A 101 -40.14 -49.22 -11.56
#